data_AF-A0A412AYY3-F1
#
_entry.id   AF-A0A412AYY3-F1
#
_cell.length_a   1.000
_cell.length_b   1.000
_cell.length_c   1.000
_cell.angle_alpha   90.00
_cell.angle_beta   90.00
_cell.angle_gamma   90.00
#
_symmetry.space_group_name_H-M   'P 1'
#
loop_
_entity.id
_entity.type
_entity.pdbx_description
1 polymer ?
#
loop_
_entity_poly.entity_id
_entity_poly.type
_entity_poly.pdbx_seq_one_letter_code
_entity_poly.pdbx_strand_id
1 'polypeptide(L)'
;MAEKRDYYEVIGVPKTASEDEIKKAYRKLAKKYHPDLNPNDKEAEAKFKEVNEAYEVLSDPEKKAKYDQFGHAGVDPNFGGGAGGYGGYGSPFGEDIDLGDIFGSFFGGGFGGSRRRANPNAPRRGTDTETVLNISFEEAAKGCKKSITYQNIINCAECGGTGAEKGTSPKTCPTCNGTGQVRINQRTPFGVMQTSRSCDHCHGTGKIIEKPCHVCSGQGRVRKSKTLEVTVPAGINDDQVLNVSGQGNAGQNGGPSGDLHVYVSVRPHAVFERRGDDVWCEMPVTFTQAALGADVTVPTLDGKVTYALREGTQPGDVFKLKGKGIAHLGGRGRGDQFVQVTIEVPKNLSQKQKDILKEFDSSATDRNYQKRKGFRDKLKDMFQ
;
A
#
# COMPACT_ATOMS: atom_id res chain seq x y z
N MET A 1 28.86 -5.87 -44.78
CA MET A 1 28.10 -5.55 -43.56
C MET A 1 26.71 -5.21 -44.04
N ALA A 2 25.68 -5.99 -43.67
CA ALA A 2 24.33 -5.71 -44.14
C ALA A 2 23.87 -4.38 -43.54
N GLU A 3 23.65 -3.36 -44.38
CA GLU A 3 23.09 -2.08 -43.93
C GLU A 3 21.70 -2.33 -43.34
N LYS A 4 21.51 -1.96 -42.07
CA LYS A 4 20.19 -2.01 -41.43
C LYS A 4 19.23 -1.10 -42.20
N ARG A 5 18.05 -1.62 -42.55
CA ARG A 5 17.01 -0.89 -43.28
C ARG A 5 16.53 0.32 -42.47
N ASP A 6 16.13 1.39 -43.16
CA ASP A 6 15.58 2.59 -42.51
C ASP A 6 14.25 2.25 -41.82
N TYR A 7 14.04 2.71 -40.58
CA TYR A 7 12.84 2.38 -39.81
C TYR A 7 11.55 2.89 -40.45
N TYR A 8 11.61 4.00 -41.20
CA TYR A 8 10.47 4.49 -41.98
C TYR A 8 10.15 3.54 -43.14
N GLU A 9 11.16 2.93 -43.76
CA GLU A 9 10.98 1.90 -44.80
C GLU A 9 10.47 0.57 -44.24
N VAL A 10 10.88 0.21 -43.03
CA VAL A 10 10.41 -1.00 -42.33
C VAL A 10 8.92 -0.88 -42.00
N ILE A 11 8.47 0.28 -41.52
CA ILE A 11 7.05 0.55 -41.27
C ILE A 11 6.27 0.86 -42.56
N GLY A 12 6.96 1.28 -43.63
CA GLY A 12 6.37 1.59 -44.94
C GLY A 12 5.69 2.96 -44.98
N VAL A 13 6.26 3.95 -44.28
CA VAL A 13 5.75 5.32 -44.20
C VAL A 13 6.84 6.33 -44.60
N PRO A 14 6.49 7.52 -45.09
CA PRO A 14 7.50 8.56 -45.36
C PRO A 14 8.08 9.13 -44.07
N LYS A 15 9.28 9.72 -44.13
CA LYS A 15 9.94 10.39 -42.97
C LYS A 15 9.11 11.55 -42.40
N THR A 16 8.21 12.11 -43.19
CA THR A 16 7.28 13.18 -42.79
C THR A 16 5.99 12.66 -42.12
N ALA A 17 5.87 11.35 -41.90
CA ALA A 17 4.67 10.75 -41.32
C ALA A 17 4.42 11.22 -39.88
N SER A 18 3.15 11.49 -39.60
CA SER A 18 2.65 11.79 -38.26
C SER A 18 2.66 10.54 -37.35
N GLU A 19 2.65 10.73 -36.03
CA GLU A 19 2.61 9.63 -35.06
C GLU A 19 1.40 8.70 -35.28
N ASP A 20 0.25 9.27 -35.66
CA ASP A 20 -0.97 8.52 -35.96
C ASP A 20 -0.83 7.65 -37.21
N GLU A 21 -0.10 8.12 -38.23
CA GLU A 21 0.17 7.35 -39.45
C GLU A 21 1.15 6.20 -39.17
N ILE A 22 2.19 6.46 -38.38
CA ILE A 22 3.15 5.44 -37.92
C ILE A 22 2.44 4.36 -37.12
N LYS A 23 1.56 4.74 -36.18
CA LYS A 23 0.78 3.80 -35.34
C LYS A 23 -0.21 2.98 -36.16
N LYS A 24 -0.86 3.57 -37.16
CA LYS A 24 -1.76 2.86 -38.08
C LYS A 24 -1.01 1.85 -38.95
N ALA A 25 0.14 2.24 -39.49
CA ALA A 25 0.99 1.37 -40.30
C ALA A 25 1.55 0.20 -39.48
N TYR A 26 2.03 0.47 -38.26
CA TYR A 26 2.48 -0.55 -37.32
C TYR A 26 1.39 -1.58 -37.03
N ARG A 27 0.17 -1.15 -36.66
CA ARG A 27 -0.94 -2.09 -36.37
C ARG A 27 -1.26 -3.00 -37.55
N LYS A 28 -1.16 -2.49 -38.78
CA LYS A 28 -1.41 -3.27 -40.00
C LYS A 28 -0.31 -4.33 -40.21
N LEU A 29 0.95 -3.98 -39.99
CA LEU A 29 2.10 -4.89 -40.14
C LEU A 29 2.20 -5.89 -38.98
N ALA A 30 1.95 -5.45 -37.74
CA ALA A 30 1.94 -6.30 -36.55
C ALA A 30 0.85 -7.39 -36.64
N LYS A 31 -0.34 -7.06 -37.17
CA LYS A 31 -1.38 -8.06 -37.46
C LYS A 31 -0.96 -8.98 -38.62
N LYS A 32 -0.30 -8.46 -39.65
CA LYS A 32 0.12 -9.25 -40.82
C LYS A 32 1.21 -10.28 -40.47
N TYR A 33 2.15 -9.92 -39.59
CA TYR A 33 3.28 -10.76 -39.21
C TYR A 33 3.15 -11.36 -37.79
N HIS A 34 1.94 -11.33 -37.21
CA HIS A 34 1.72 -11.86 -35.87
C HIS A 34 2.05 -13.37 -35.83
N PRO A 35 2.76 -13.87 -34.80
CA PRO A 35 3.09 -15.28 -34.66
C PRO A 35 1.87 -16.21 -34.71
N ASP A 36 0.76 -15.81 -34.08
CA ASP A 36 -0.48 -16.61 -34.08
C ASP A 36 -1.15 -16.73 -35.47
N LEU A 37 -0.94 -15.75 -36.35
CA LEU A 37 -1.52 -15.75 -37.70
C LEU A 37 -0.57 -16.40 -38.73
N ASN A 38 0.71 -16.55 -38.39
CA ASN A 38 1.74 -17.18 -39.24
C ASN A 38 2.58 -18.18 -38.43
N PRO A 39 1.98 -19.27 -37.91
CA PRO A 39 2.71 -20.26 -37.12
C PRO A 39 3.79 -20.94 -37.98
N ASN A 40 5.01 -21.03 -37.43
CA ASN A 40 6.21 -21.64 -38.04
C ASN A 40 6.83 -20.90 -39.25
N ASP A 41 6.43 -19.66 -39.54
CA ASP A 41 7.07 -18.84 -40.57
C ASP A 41 8.21 -17.98 -39.98
N LYS A 42 9.45 -18.42 -40.21
CA LYS A 42 10.66 -17.72 -39.74
C LYS A 42 10.86 -16.36 -40.39
N GLU A 43 10.35 -16.15 -41.60
CA GLU A 43 10.43 -14.83 -42.25
C GLU A 43 9.43 -13.85 -41.66
N ALA A 44 8.21 -14.32 -41.31
CA ALA A 44 7.22 -13.50 -40.63
C ALA A 44 7.73 -13.08 -39.24
N GLU A 45 8.37 -13.99 -38.51
CA GLU A 45 8.98 -13.69 -37.21
C GLU A 45 10.11 -12.64 -37.31
N ALA A 46 10.99 -12.75 -38.31
CA ALA A 46 12.05 -11.78 -38.55
C ALA A 46 11.49 -10.39 -38.90
N LYS A 47 10.49 -10.33 -39.80
CA LYS A 47 9.81 -9.08 -40.18
C LYS A 47 9.03 -8.47 -39.00
N PHE A 48 8.45 -9.30 -38.13
CA PHE A 48 7.76 -8.83 -36.92
C PHE A 48 8.74 -8.19 -35.93
N LYS A 49 9.91 -8.80 -35.72
CA LYS A 49 10.99 -8.24 -34.89
C LYS A 49 11.48 -6.89 -35.43
N GLU A 50 11.74 -6.79 -36.73
CA GLU A 50 12.14 -5.53 -37.37
C GLU A 50 11.09 -4.42 -37.23
N VAL A 51 9.80 -4.76 -37.41
CA VAL A 51 8.68 -3.81 -37.29
C VAL A 51 8.50 -3.32 -35.85
N ASN A 52 8.73 -4.18 -34.86
CA ASN A 52 8.69 -3.79 -33.45
C ASN A 52 9.84 -2.86 -33.07
N GLU A 53 11.07 -3.14 -33.51
CA GLU A 53 12.24 -2.28 -33.30
C GLU A 53 12.02 -0.89 -33.93
N ALA A 54 11.51 -0.85 -35.16
CA ALA A 54 11.17 0.39 -35.84
C ALA A 54 10.11 1.21 -35.11
N TYR A 55 9.04 0.57 -34.61
CA TYR A 55 7.97 1.25 -33.90
C TYR A 55 8.41 1.77 -32.53
N GLU A 56 9.26 1.02 -31.80
CA GLU A 56 9.79 1.48 -30.52
C GLU A 56 10.59 2.78 -30.65
N VAL A 57 11.34 2.93 -31.74
CA VAL A 57 12.12 4.14 -32.02
C VAL A 57 11.25 5.27 -32.56
N LEU A 58 10.31 4.97 -33.47
CA LEU A 58 9.51 6.00 -34.15
C LEU A 58 8.26 6.45 -33.38
N SER A 59 7.82 5.71 -32.36
CA SER A 59 6.67 6.08 -31.52
C SER A 59 7.02 6.97 -30.33
N ASP A 60 8.30 7.05 -29.95
CA ASP A 60 8.78 7.93 -28.89
C ASP A 60 9.38 9.21 -29.51
N PRO A 61 8.88 10.41 -29.18
CA PRO A 61 9.35 11.67 -29.76
C PRO A 61 10.85 11.92 -29.56
N GLU A 62 11.44 11.49 -28.43
CA GLU A 62 12.86 11.70 -28.14
C GLU A 62 13.74 10.71 -28.90
N LYS A 63 13.34 9.42 -28.97
CA LYS A 63 14.06 8.41 -29.77
C LYS A 63 13.95 8.72 -31.27
N LYS A 64 12.79 9.16 -31.74
CA LYS A 64 12.57 9.59 -33.13
C LYS A 64 13.47 10.76 -33.49
N ALA A 65 13.55 11.79 -32.64
CA ALA A 65 14.43 12.94 -32.88
C ALA A 65 15.91 12.54 -32.96
N LYS A 66 16.37 11.62 -32.09
CA LYS A 66 17.75 11.09 -32.13
C LYS A 66 18.01 10.26 -33.38
N TYR A 67 17.05 9.44 -33.79
CA TYR A 67 17.12 8.66 -35.02
C TYR A 67 17.14 9.55 -36.27
N ASP A 68 16.33 10.60 -36.31
CA ASP A 68 16.29 11.55 -37.42
C ASP A 68 17.60 12.37 -37.53
N GLN A 69 18.29 12.61 -36.41
CA GLN A 69 19.55 13.37 -36.37
C GLN A 69 20.81 12.52 -36.63
N PHE A 70 20.84 11.28 -36.11
CA PHE A 70 22.06 10.46 -36.08
C PHE A 70 21.88 9.07 -36.73
N GLY A 71 20.72 8.80 -37.32
CA GLY A 71 20.37 7.50 -37.89
C GLY A 71 20.39 6.38 -36.84
N HIS A 72 20.68 5.16 -37.27
CA HIS A 72 20.78 3.99 -36.39
C HIS A 72 21.80 4.16 -35.25
N ALA A 73 22.84 4.99 -35.43
CA ALA A 73 23.85 5.24 -34.40
C ALA A 73 23.33 6.08 -33.21
N GLY A 74 22.26 6.88 -33.40
CA GLY A 74 21.66 7.69 -32.33
C GLY A 74 20.78 6.91 -31.36
N VAL A 75 20.44 5.68 -31.73
CA VAL A 75 19.56 4.78 -30.98
C VAL A 75 20.20 3.40 -30.76
N ASP A 76 21.46 3.24 -31.17
CA ASP A 76 22.24 2.04 -30.92
C ASP A 76 22.61 1.96 -29.42
N PRO A 77 22.18 0.91 -28.70
CA PRO A 77 22.55 0.70 -27.30
C PRO A 77 24.07 0.68 -27.04
N ASN A 78 24.88 0.43 -28.07
CA ASN A 78 26.33 0.29 -27.96
C ASN A 78 27.14 1.58 -28.24
N PHE A 79 26.53 2.68 -28.70
CA PHE A 79 27.30 3.89 -29.12
C PHE A 79 27.46 4.98 -28.04
N GLY A 80 27.37 4.62 -26.75
CA GLY A 80 27.61 5.57 -25.66
C GLY A 80 28.03 4.85 -24.39
N GLY A 81 29.34 4.72 -24.16
CA GLY A 81 29.90 3.95 -23.06
C GLY A 81 29.35 4.33 -21.69
N GLY A 82 28.77 3.32 -21.02
CA GLY A 82 28.89 3.18 -19.57
C GLY A 82 27.63 3.21 -18.73
N ALA A 83 26.52 2.58 -19.14
CA ALA A 83 25.50 2.09 -18.21
C ALA A 83 24.56 1.07 -18.88
N GLY A 84 24.37 -0.09 -18.24
CA GLY A 84 23.14 -0.87 -18.38
C GLY A 84 23.13 -1.98 -19.42
N GLY A 85 23.98 -2.99 -19.24
CA GLY A 85 23.64 -4.32 -19.75
C GLY A 85 22.53 -4.92 -18.87
N TYR A 86 21.29 -4.93 -19.34
CA TYR A 86 20.33 -5.99 -19.03
C TYR A 86 19.23 -6.07 -20.08
N GLY A 87 19.43 -6.96 -21.04
CA GLY A 87 18.39 -7.67 -21.76
C GLY A 87 18.95 -9.06 -22.05
N GLY A 88 18.35 -10.17 -21.67
CA GLY A 88 17.11 -10.45 -20.95
C GLY A 88 17.01 -11.97 -20.82
N TYR A 89 16.15 -12.47 -19.94
CA TYR A 89 15.46 -13.75 -20.12
C TYR A 89 14.40 -13.94 -19.03
N GLY A 90 13.17 -14.26 -19.45
CA GLY A 90 12.19 -15.00 -18.64
C GLY A 90 11.14 -14.18 -17.91
N SER A 91 9.91 -14.17 -18.43
CA SER A 91 8.71 -14.15 -17.58
C SER A 91 8.41 -15.61 -17.22
N PRO A 92 8.28 -15.99 -15.93
CA PRO A 92 6.96 -16.04 -15.27
C PRO A 92 7.00 -15.88 -13.72
N PHE A 93 5.86 -15.53 -13.10
CA PHE A 93 5.64 -15.27 -11.66
C PHE A 93 5.94 -13.85 -11.18
N GLY A 94 4.92 -13.28 -10.54
CA GLY A 94 4.79 -11.85 -10.29
C GLY A 94 5.57 -11.34 -9.10
N GLU A 95 5.90 -10.05 -9.20
CA GLU A 95 5.68 -9.03 -8.19
C GLU A 95 5.96 -7.68 -8.89
N ASP A 96 5.07 -6.71 -8.67
CA ASP A 96 5.15 -5.35 -9.18
C ASP A 96 6.42 -4.65 -8.69
N ILE A 97 7.50 -4.72 -9.46
CA ILE A 97 8.56 -3.73 -9.38
C ILE A 97 8.19 -2.63 -10.37
N ASP A 98 7.65 -1.54 -9.82
CA ASP A 98 7.28 -0.33 -10.55
C ASP A 98 8.51 0.26 -11.26
N LEU A 99 8.66 -0.10 -12.54
CA LEU A 99 9.70 0.43 -13.43
C LEU A 99 9.53 1.93 -13.72
N GLY A 100 8.42 2.56 -13.31
CA GLY A 100 8.22 4.00 -13.40
C GLY A 100 9.13 4.80 -12.45
N ASP A 101 9.37 4.28 -11.24
CA ASP A 101 10.12 5.00 -10.20
C ASP A 101 11.64 4.87 -10.36
N ILE A 102 12.10 3.76 -10.97
CA ILE A 102 13.50 3.56 -11.33
C ILE A 102 13.88 4.33 -12.61
N PHE A 103 12.96 4.51 -13.55
CA PHE A 103 13.23 5.32 -14.75
C PHE A 103 13.09 6.84 -14.48
N GLY A 104 12.19 7.24 -13.56
CA GLY A 104 12.08 8.63 -13.08
C GLY A 104 13.31 9.12 -12.33
N SER A 105 13.99 8.24 -11.58
CA SER A 105 15.23 8.57 -10.87
C SER A 105 16.49 8.58 -11.78
N PHE A 106 16.44 7.92 -12.94
CA PHE A 106 17.58 7.83 -13.86
C PHE A 106 17.50 8.78 -15.07
N PHE A 107 16.30 9.05 -15.60
CA PHE A 107 16.09 9.84 -16.83
C PHE A 107 15.29 11.14 -16.65
N GLY A 108 14.81 11.46 -15.44
CA GLY A 108 14.17 12.74 -15.11
C GLY A 108 15.13 13.90 -14.83
N GLY A 109 16.26 13.99 -15.53
CA GLY A 109 17.34 14.94 -15.24
C GLY A 109 17.96 15.55 -16.49
N GLY A 110 17.17 16.37 -17.21
CA GLY A 110 17.57 17.07 -18.41
C GLY A 110 18.86 17.91 -18.28
N PHE A 111 19.51 18.03 -19.43
CA PHE A 111 20.40 19.12 -19.82
C PHE A 111 20.10 20.43 -19.05
N GLY A 112 21.07 20.94 -18.31
CA GLY A 112 21.04 22.31 -17.75
C GLY A 112 20.56 22.46 -16.30
N GLY A 113 20.12 21.39 -15.64
CA GLY A 113 19.82 21.44 -14.21
C GLY A 113 21.07 21.17 -13.37
N SER A 114 21.66 22.22 -12.79
CA SER A 114 22.63 22.08 -11.71
C SER A 114 22.06 21.12 -10.64
N ARG A 115 22.46 19.83 -10.65
CA ARG A 115 22.41 18.95 -9.48
C ARG A 115 23.25 19.63 -8.41
N ARG A 116 22.67 20.61 -7.71
CA ARG A 116 23.21 21.16 -6.47
C ARG A 116 23.35 19.93 -5.59
N ARG A 117 24.57 19.40 -5.48
CA ARG A 117 24.92 18.41 -4.45
C ARG A 117 24.24 18.88 -3.17
N ALA A 118 23.25 18.12 -2.72
CA ALA A 118 22.49 18.47 -1.54
C ALA A 118 23.52 18.70 -0.43
N ASN A 119 23.63 19.95 0.04
CA ASN A 119 24.58 20.31 1.08
C ASN A 119 24.39 19.32 2.24
N PRO A 120 25.42 18.55 2.64
CA PRO A 120 25.31 17.61 3.75
C PRO A 120 24.79 18.26 5.04
N ASN A 121 25.07 19.56 5.19
CA ASN A 121 24.68 20.38 6.33
C ASN A 121 23.38 21.18 6.12
N ALA A 122 22.63 20.92 5.04
CA ALA A 122 21.29 21.48 4.88
C ALA A 122 20.34 20.91 5.95
N PRO A 123 19.31 21.66 6.37
CA PRO A 123 18.21 21.14 7.18
C PRO A 123 17.60 19.91 6.50
N ARG A 124 17.57 18.77 7.20
CA ARG A 124 16.96 17.52 6.71
C ARG A 124 15.85 17.11 7.65
N ARG A 125 14.68 16.78 7.08
CA ARG A 125 13.56 16.25 7.86
C ARG A 125 13.98 14.96 8.57
N GLY A 126 13.46 14.76 9.77
CA GLY A 126 13.65 13.52 10.51
C GLY A 126 12.94 12.35 9.85
N THR A 127 13.36 11.14 10.22
CA THR A 127 12.71 9.91 9.77
C THR A 127 11.38 9.73 10.48
N ASP A 128 10.41 9.13 9.79
CA ASP A 128 9.13 8.79 10.38
C ASP A 128 9.31 7.67 11.41
N THR A 129 8.37 7.59 12.34
CA THR A 129 8.31 6.53 13.35
C THR A 129 6.98 5.82 13.22
N GLU A 130 6.97 4.52 13.49
CA GLU A 130 5.78 3.68 13.40
C GLU A 130 5.48 3.07 14.76
N THR A 131 4.19 2.92 15.07
CA THR A 131 3.74 2.23 16.27
C THR A 131 2.38 1.60 16.04
N VAL A 132 2.07 0.56 16.81
CA VAL A 132 0.80 -0.18 16.68
C VAL A 132 -0.09 0.16 17.88
N LEU A 133 -1.31 0.58 17.59
CA LEU A 133 -2.36 0.83 18.56
C LEU A 133 -3.40 -0.29 18.50
N ASN A 134 -3.39 -1.15 19.52
CA ASN A 134 -4.39 -2.19 19.67
C ASN A 134 -5.67 -1.63 20.31
N ILE A 135 -6.80 -1.79 19.62
CA ILE A 135 -8.13 -1.39 20.12
C ILE A 135 -9.10 -2.56 20.08
N SER A 136 -10.13 -2.50 20.92
CA SER A 136 -11.24 -3.44 20.86
C SER A 136 -12.17 -3.10 19.69
N PHE A 137 -12.98 -4.07 19.27
CA PHE A 137 -14.03 -3.85 18.28
C PHE A 137 -15.00 -2.72 18.66
N GLU A 138 -15.38 -2.64 19.95
CA GLU A 138 -16.27 -1.59 20.44
C GLU A 138 -15.62 -0.20 20.41
N GLU A 139 -14.34 -0.11 20.77
CA GLU A 139 -13.55 1.11 20.69
C GLU A 139 -13.42 1.59 19.23
N ALA A 140 -13.20 0.67 18.29
CA ALA A 140 -13.16 0.98 16.87
C ALA A 140 -14.50 1.49 16.36
N ALA A 141 -15.61 0.89 16.81
CA ALA A 141 -16.95 1.27 16.38
C ALA A 141 -17.41 2.63 16.94
N LYS A 142 -17.09 2.95 18.20
CA LYS A 142 -17.52 4.19 18.88
C LYS A 142 -16.51 5.33 18.79
N GLY A 143 -15.26 5.02 18.45
CA GLY A 143 -14.15 5.94 18.60
C GLY A 143 -13.67 6.03 20.05
N CYS A 144 -12.39 6.32 20.25
CA CYS A 144 -11.80 6.43 21.58
C CYS A 144 -10.59 7.35 21.58
N LYS A 145 -10.20 7.82 22.77
CA LYS A 145 -8.91 8.46 22.99
C LYS A 145 -8.01 7.48 23.74
N LYS A 146 -6.80 7.24 23.22
CA LYS A 146 -5.82 6.37 23.87
C LYS A 146 -4.46 7.02 23.93
N SER A 147 -3.79 6.84 25.06
CA SER A 147 -2.37 7.17 25.21
C SER A 147 -1.51 6.04 24.65
N ILE A 148 -0.67 6.37 23.68
CA ILE A 148 0.37 5.48 23.14
C ILE A 148 1.73 5.93 23.63
N THR A 149 2.59 4.96 23.95
CA THR A 149 3.97 5.22 24.32
C THR A 149 4.88 4.63 23.26
N TYR A 150 5.72 5.45 22.65
CA TYR A 150 6.63 5.05 21.58
C TYR A 150 8.01 5.65 21.78
N GLN A 151 9.01 5.02 21.16
CA GLN A 151 10.39 5.48 21.20
C GLN A 151 10.66 6.37 20.00
N ASN A 152 11.15 7.59 20.22
CA ASN A 152 11.63 8.44 19.15
C ASN A 152 12.93 9.16 19.53
N ILE A 153 13.63 9.62 18.50
CA ILE A 153 14.78 10.51 18.66
C ILE A 153 14.23 11.92 18.77
N ILE A 154 14.48 12.60 19.89
CA ILE A 154 14.09 14.00 20.09
C ILE A 154 15.32 14.90 20.13
N ASN A 155 15.12 16.20 19.90
CA ASN A 155 16.17 17.18 20.19
C ASN A 155 16.54 17.12 21.67
N CYS A 156 17.84 17.13 21.94
CA CYS A 156 18.32 17.11 23.31
C CYS A 156 17.88 18.39 24.02
N ALA A 157 17.02 18.25 25.03
CA ALA A 157 16.46 19.37 25.79
C ALA A 157 17.54 20.20 26.50
N GLU A 158 18.66 19.59 26.86
CA GLU A 158 19.80 20.26 27.50
C GLU A 158 20.49 21.28 26.57
N CYS A 159 20.76 20.90 25.32
CA CYS A 159 21.49 21.75 24.38
C CYS A 159 20.62 22.37 23.28
N GLY A 160 19.31 22.12 23.29
CA GLY A 160 18.37 22.62 22.28
C GLY A 160 18.67 22.12 20.86
N GLY A 161 19.36 20.99 20.72
CA GLY A 161 19.77 20.48 19.40
C GLY A 161 21.14 20.92 18.91
N THR A 162 21.84 21.80 19.63
CA THR A 162 23.15 22.33 19.20
C THR A 162 24.31 21.37 19.37
N GLY A 163 24.16 20.36 20.26
CA GLY A 163 25.24 19.44 20.62
C GLY A 163 26.29 20.03 21.57
N ALA A 164 26.23 21.33 21.88
CA ALA A 164 27.16 22.01 22.78
C ALA A 164 26.62 22.05 24.23
N GLU A 165 27.52 22.13 25.20
CA GLU A 165 27.15 22.32 26.61
C GLU A 165 26.42 23.66 26.82
N LYS A 166 25.49 23.71 27.79
CA LYS A 166 24.73 24.94 28.11
C LYS A 166 25.68 26.13 28.35
N GLY A 167 25.43 27.24 27.66
CA GLY A 167 26.28 28.45 27.73
C GLY A 167 27.47 28.45 26.76
N THR A 168 27.73 27.35 26.06
CA THR A 168 28.69 27.30 24.94
C THR A 168 27.95 27.22 23.62
N SER A 169 28.59 27.71 22.54
CA SER A 169 28.02 27.67 21.19
C SER A 169 28.97 26.96 20.23
N PRO A 170 28.45 26.20 19.25
CA PRO A 170 29.29 25.63 18.21
C PRO A 170 29.92 26.74 17.36
N LYS A 171 31.25 26.70 17.21
CA LYS A 171 31.97 27.65 16.35
C LYS A 171 31.97 27.13 14.92
N THR A 172 31.86 28.03 13.94
CA THR A 172 31.99 27.65 12.53
C THR A 172 33.40 27.15 12.26
N CYS A 173 33.53 26.00 11.58
CA CYS A 173 34.84 25.45 11.26
C CYS A 173 35.61 26.40 10.32
N PRO A 174 36.82 26.88 10.69
CA PRO A 174 37.58 27.82 9.87
C PRO A 174 38.15 27.17 8.60
N THR A 175 38.37 25.85 8.62
CA THR A 175 38.95 25.11 7.49
C THR A 175 37.98 24.95 6.33
N CYS A 176 36.67 24.79 6.62
CA CYS A 176 35.64 24.62 5.60
C CYS A 176 34.60 25.74 5.57
N ASN A 177 34.74 26.78 6.40
CA ASN A 177 33.80 27.89 6.53
C ASN A 177 32.33 27.44 6.69
N GLY A 178 32.09 26.39 7.48
CA GLY A 178 30.73 25.87 7.73
C GLY A 178 30.18 24.91 6.68
N THR A 179 30.89 24.72 5.56
CA THR A 179 30.40 23.85 4.47
C THR A 179 30.57 22.36 4.73
N GLY A 180 31.39 21.98 5.73
CA GLY A 180 31.65 20.58 6.07
C GLY A 180 32.52 19.82 5.07
N GLN A 181 32.80 20.39 3.91
CA GLN A 181 33.61 19.78 2.86
C GLN A 181 34.70 20.74 2.40
N VAL A 182 35.87 20.19 2.07
CA VAL A 182 36.98 20.93 1.46
C VAL A 182 37.12 20.51 0.00
N ARG A 183 37.35 21.47 -0.88
CA ARG A 183 37.57 21.22 -2.31
C ARG A 183 39.07 21.03 -2.54
N ILE A 184 39.45 19.88 -3.05
CA ILE A 184 40.83 19.56 -3.43
C ILE A 184 40.90 19.58 -4.95
N ASN A 185 41.71 20.50 -5.47
CA ASN A 185 42.00 20.62 -6.89
C ASN A 185 43.26 19.79 -7.17
N GLN A 186 43.10 18.64 -7.82
CA GLN A 186 44.23 17.82 -8.25
C GLN A 186 44.47 18.06 -9.73
N ARG A 187 45.67 18.54 -10.08
CA ARG A 187 46.09 18.67 -11.48
C ARG A 187 46.41 17.28 -12.01
N THR A 188 45.68 16.84 -13.01
CA THR A 188 45.93 15.60 -13.76
C THR A 188 46.43 15.95 -15.17
N PRO A 189 47.05 15.01 -15.90
CA PRO A 189 47.48 15.25 -17.28
C PRO A 189 46.35 15.68 -18.25
N PHE A 190 45.08 15.46 -17.84
CA PHE A 190 43.88 15.79 -18.61
C PHE A 190 43.16 17.06 -18.12
N GLY A 191 43.74 17.82 -17.18
CA GLY A 191 43.17 19.07 -16.66
C GLY A 191 43.14 19.16 -15.13
N VAL A 192 42.41 20.14 -14.59
CA VAL A 192 42.23 20.27 -13.14
C VAL A 192 40.99 19.47 -12.72
N MET A 193 41.19 18.34 -12.04
CA MET A 193 40.10 17.58 -11.45
C MET A 193 39.82 18.08 -10.04
N GLN A 194 38.63 18.67 -9.84
CA GLN A 194 38.20 19.13 -8.53
C GLN A 194 37.38 18.04 -7.83
N THR A 195 37.90 17.54 -6.71
CA THR A 195 37.19 16.57 -5.86
C THR A 195 36.83 17.22 -4.53
N SER A 196 35.67 16.89 -3.97
CA SER A 196 35.27 17.34 -2.62
C SER A 196 35.53 16.22 -1.64
N ARG A 197 36.22 16.52 -0.54
CA ARG A 197 36.38 15.59 0.59
C ARG A 197 35.71 16.17 1.83
N SER A 198 35.29 15.32 2.77
CA SER A 198 34.86 15.78 4.10
C SER A 198 36.00 16.56 4.76
N CYS A 199 35.67 17.67 5.44
CA CYS A 199 36.66 18.42 6.19
C CYS A 199 37.18 17.58 7.36
N ASP A 200 38.48 17.36 7.44
CA ASP A 200 39.11 16.56 8.51
C ASP A 200 38.97 17.21 9.89
N HIS A 201 38.85 18.55 9.94
CA HIS A 201 38.80 19.30 11.19
C HIS A 201 37.41 19.32 11.86
N CYS A 202 36.33 19.18 11.08
CA CYS A 202 34.96 19.09 11.61
C CYS A 202 34.24 17.79 11.26
N HIS A 203 34.94 16.84 10.62
CA HIS A 203 34.40 15.56 10.15
C HIS A 203 33.06 15.67 9.40
N GLY A 204 32.90 16.73 8.59
CA GLY A 204 31.66 16.94 7.82
C GLY A 204 30.61 17.86 8.44
N THR A 205 30.60 18.11 9.75
CA THR A 205 29.51 18.83 10.44
C THR A 205 29.46 20.33 10.15
N GLY A 206 30.56 20.91 9.64
CA GLY A 206 30.72 22.35 9.44
C GLY A 206 30.92 23.16 10.73
N LYS A 207 30.78 22.53 11.91
CA LYS A 207 30.85 23.18 13.22
C LYS A 207 31.82 22.43 14.13
N ILE A 208 32.51 23.18 14.97
CA ILE A 208 33.42 22.66 15.99
C ILE A 208 32.76 22.90 17.34
N ILE A 209 32.57 21.83 18.09
CA ILE A 209 32.02 21.85 19.43
C ILE A 209 33.18 21.65 20.39
N GLU A 210 33.62 22.73 21.05
CA GLU A 210 34.72 22.67 22.03
C GLU A 210 34.32 21.88 23.28
N LYS A 211 33.08 22.09 23.75
CA LYS A 211 32.50 21.38 24.89
C LYS A 211 31.23 20.65 24.47
N PRO A 212 31.31 19.33 24.20
CA PRO A 212 30.15 18.55 23.82
C PRO A 212 29.17 18.43 24.99
N CYS A 213 27.88 18.46 24.69
CA CYS A 213 26.84 18.25 25.69
C CYS A 213 26.97 16.86 26.32
N HIS A 214 26.97 16.79 27.65
CA HIS A 214 27.12 15.55 28.42
C HIS A 214 25.99 14.52 28.19
N VAL A 215 24.77 14.97 27.86
CA VAL A 215 23.61 14.08 27.68
C VAL A 215 23.52 13.46 26.27
N CYS A 216 23.96 14.18 25.24
CA CYS A 216 23.90 13.70 23.85
C CYS A 216 25.27 13.45 23.23
N SER A 217 26.34 13.62 24.00
CA SER A 217 27.74 13.44 23.57
C SER A 217 28.06 14.16 22.26
N GLY A 218 27.54 15.38 22.07
CA GLY A 218 27.77 16.17 20.85
C GLY A 218 26.78 15.93 19.70
N GLN A 219 25.89 14.94 19.78
CA GLN A 219 24.98 14.60 18.68
C GLN A 219 23.78 15.54 18.53
N GLY A 220 23.45 16.31 19.57
CA GLY A 220 22.30 17.22 19.60
C GLY A 220 20.94 16.53 19.74
N ARG A 221 20.88 15.19 19.71
CA ARG A 221 19.64 14.41 19.75
C ARG A 221 19.78 13.22 20.70
N VAL A 222 18.67 12.76 21.25
CA VAL A 222 18.63 11.63 22.20
C VAL A 222 17.40 10.77 21.97
N ARG A 223 17.53 9.46 22.17
CA ARG A 223 16.40 8.54 22.13
C ARG A 223 15.64 8.63 23.46
N LYS A 224 14.34 8.89 23.40
CA LYS A 224 13.46 8.89 24.58
C LYS A 224 12.13 8.22 24.26
N SER A 225 11.52 7.70 25.32
CA SER A 225 10.12 7.30 25.31
C SER A 225 9.25 8.54 25.41
N LYS A 226 8.27 8.68 24.52
CA LYS A 226 7.27 9.74 24.56
C LYS A 226 5.89 9.12 24.62
N THR A 227 5.04 9.65 25.47
CA THR A 227 3.61 9.31 25.52
C THR A 227 2.82 10.40 24.81
N LEU A 228 1.89 9.98 23.96
CA LEU A 228 1.02 10.85 23.17
C LEU A 228 -0.41 10.33 23.25
N GLU A 229 -1.36 11.22 23.47
CA GLU A 229 -2.78 10.89 23.33
C GLU A 229 -3.20 11.00 21.86
N VAL A 230 -3.69 9.89 21.29
CA VAL A 230 -4.19 9.83 19.92
C VAL A 230 -5.71 9.65 19.99
N THR A 231 -6.42 10.45 19.20
CA THR A 231 -7.87 10.33 19.04
C THR A 231 -8.16 9.44 17.85
N VAL A 232 -8.76 8.28 18.12
CA VAL A 232 -9.20 7.32 17.10
C VAL A 232 -10.63 7.68 16.70
N PRO A 233 -10.89 8.00 15.42
CA PRO A 233 -12.24 8.31 14.96
C PRO A 233 -13.15 7.08 15.04
N ALA A 234 -14.44 7.31 15.25
CA ALA A 234 -15.45 6.26 15.19
C ALA A 234 -15.52 5.67 13.78
N GLY A 235 -15.62 4.34 13.70
CA GLY A 235 -15.71 3.64 12.42
C GLY A 235 -14.39 3.36 11.73
N ILE A 236 -13.26 3.56 12.40
CA ILE A 236 -11.94 3.22 11.86
C ILE A 236 -11.87 1.73 11.49
N ASN A 237 -11.32 1.41 10.32
CA ASN A 237 -11.09 0.03 9.91
C ASN A 237 -9.81 -0.54 10.54
N ASP A 238 -9.72 -1.86 10.52
CA ASP A 238 -8.47 -2.56 10.81
C ASP A 238 -7.38 -2.19 9.80
N ASP A 239 -6.13 -2.20 10.25
CA ASP A 239 -4.93 -1.81 9.49
C ASP A 239 -4.92 -0.37 8.94
N GLN A 240 -5.80 0.50 9.42
CA GLN A 240 -5.75 1.92 9.06
C GLN A 240 -4.63 2.66 9.81
N VAL A 241 -4.00 3.60 9.10
CA VAL A 241 -2.90 4.42 9.62
C VAL A 241 -3.41 5.80 10.02
N LEU A 242 -3.22 6.14 11.30
CA LEU A 242 -3.40 7.50 11.78
C LEU A 242 -2.05 8.23 11.72
N ASN A 243 -1.96 9.27 10.89
CA ASN A 243 -0.76 10.09 10.80
C ASN A 243 -0.81 11.22 11.84
N VAL A 244 0.19 11.27 12.72
CA VAL A 244 0.39 12.39 13.65
C VAL A 244 1.63 13.18 13.26
N SER A 245 1.40 14.34 12.67
CA SER A 245 2.46 15.17 12.11
C SER A 245 3.44 15.69 13.17
N GLY A 246 4.74 15.69 12.83
CA GLY A 246 5.83 16.21 13.67
C GLY A 246 6.15 15.40 14.92
N GLN A 247 5.53 14.22 15.09
CA GLN A 247 5.73 13.33 16.24
C GLN A 247 6.73 12.19 15.97
N GLY A 248 7.34 12.14 14.77
CA GLY A 248 8.39 11.19 14.43
C GLY A 248 9.74 11.55 15.05
N ASN A 249 10.83 11.18 14.36
CA ASN A 249 12.18 11.48 14.82
C ASN A 249 12.56 12.93 14.53
N ALA A 250 13.42 13.52 15.36
CA ALA A 250 13.93 14.86 15.17
C ALA A 250 14.82 14.96 13.92
N GLY A 251 14.61 16.04 13.15
CA GLY A 251 15.39 16.35 11.96
C GLY A 251 16.86 16.65 12.25
N GLN A 252 17.64 16.73 11.18
CA GLN A 252 19.07 17.07 11.24
C GLN A 252 19.28 18.52 10.81
N ASN A 253 20.30 19.17 11.36
CA ASN A 253 20.72 20.54 10.99
C ASN A 253 19.57 21.58 11.07
N GLY A 254 18.68 21.45 12.05
CA GLY A 254 17.51 22.32 12.19
C GLY A 254 16.34 21.99 11.26
N GLY A 255 16.36 20.83 10.60
CA GLY A 255 15.21 20.33 9.84
C GLY A 255 14.05 19.92 10.75
N PRO A 256 12.81 19.89 10.20
CA PRO A 256 11.63 19.52 10.97
C PRO A 256 11.67 18.05 11.39
N SER A 257 10.89 17.69 12.41
CA SER A 257 10.69 16.27 12.76
C SER A 257 9.97 15.52 11.66
N GLY A 258 10.18 14.20 11.62
CA GLY A 258 9.32 13.29 10.89
C GLY A 258 7.93 13.19 11.53
N ASP A 259 7.11 12.32 10.98
CA ASP A 259 5.75 12.06 11.43
C ASP A 259 5.66 10.71 12.16
N LEU A 260 4.59 10.52 12.94
CA LEU A 260 4.29 9.27 13.60
C LEU A 260 3.12 8.59 12.87
N HIS A 261 3.37 7.41 12.33
CA HIS A 261 2.34 6.55 11.75
C HIS A 261 1.86 5.56 12.82
N VAL A 262 0.60 5.69 13.21
CA VAL A 262 -0.04 4.81 14.20
C VAL A 262 -0.92 3.82 13.44
N TYR A 263 -0.46 2.58 13.34
CA TYR A 263 -1.21 1.47 12.75
C TYR A 263 -2.25 0.99 13.76
N VAL A 264 -3.52 1.04 13.38
CA VAL A 264 -4.61 0.59 14.25
C VAL A 264 -4.89 -0.88 13.97
N SER A 265 -4.78 -1.69 15.03
CA SER A 265 -5.09 -3.12 15.01
C SER A 265 -6.34 -3.35 15.86
N VAL A 266 -7.41 -3.79 15.22
CA VAL A 266 -8.71 -4.05 15.86
C VAL A 266 -8.78 -5.51 16.24
N ARG A 267 -8.92 -5.77 17.54
CA ARG A 267 -9.07 -7.15 18.03
C ARG A 267 -10.39 -7.76 17.53
N PRO A 268 -10.36 -9.00 17.00
CA PRO A 268 -11.58 -9.74 16.66
C PRO A 268 -12.51 -9.84 17.86
N HIS A 269 -13.82 -9.73 17.60
CA HIS A 269 -14.84 -9.87 18.63
C HIS A 269 -15.46 -11.28 18.59
N ALA A 270 -15.81 -11.84 19.75
CA ALA A 270 -16.33 -13.21 19.84
C ALA A 270 -17.74 -13.37 19.24
N VAL A 271 -18.53 -12.29 19.22
CA VAL A 271 -19.94 -12.29 18.79
C VAL A 271 -20.16 -11.50 17.50
N PHE A 272 -19.28 -10.54 17.21
CA PHE A 272 -19.50 -9.57 16.13
C PHE A 272 -18.43 -9.73 15.06
N GLU A 273 -18.87 -9.76 13.82
CA GLU A 273 -18.01 -9.73 12.64
C GLU A 273 -18.33 -8.46 11.85
N ARG A 274 -17.31 -7.67 11.51
CA ARG A 274 -17.50 -6.46 10.68
C ARG A 274 -17.40 -6.83 9.22
N ARG A 275 -18.36 -6.37 8.41
CA ARG A 275 -18.33 -6.44 6.94
C ARG A 275 -18.64 -5.06 6.38
N GLY A 276 -17.59 -4.31 6.01
CA GLY A 276 -17.74 -2.90 5.67
C GLY A 276 -18.20 -2.08 6.88
N ASP A 277 -19.30 -1.35 6.75
CA ASP A 277 -19.91 -0.62 7.87
C ASP A 277 -21.02 -1.41 8.58
N ASP A 278 -21.33 -2.60 8.09
CA ASP A 278 -22.33 -3.49 8.66
C ASP A 278 -21.70 -4.45 9.67
N VAL A 279 -22.50 -4.84 10.66
CA VAL A 279 -22.09 -5.78 11.72
C VAL A 279 -22.91 -7.04 11.60
N TRP A 280 -22.25 -8.18 11.64
CA TRP A 280 -22.86 -9.50 11.62
C TRP A 280 -22.74 -10.15 12.99
N CYS A 281 -23.79 -10.83 13.43
CA CYS A 281 -23.71 -11.73 14.57
C CYS A 281 -24.57 -12.97 14.33
N GLU A 282 -24.12 -14.09 14.85
CA GLU A 282 -24.92 -15.31 14.91
C GLU A 282 -25.72 -15.34 16.21
N MET A 283 -27.01 -15.63 16.10
CA MET A 283 -27.89 -15.79 17.25
C MET A 283 -28.39 -17.23 17.32
N PRO A 284 -27.92 -18.03 18.30
CA PRO A 284 -28.48 -19.33 18.55
C PRO A 284 -29.90 -19.18 19.14
N VAL A 285 -30.87 -19.85 18.53
CA VAL A 285 -32.26 -19.95 19.02
C VAL A 285 -32.65 -21.40 19.20
N THR A 286 -33.54 -21.68 20.14
CA THR A 286 -34.02 -23.05 20.33
C THR A 286 -34.98 -23.45 19.21
N PHE A 287 -35.08 -24.76 18.96
CA PHE A 287 -36.07 -25.31 18.03
C PHE A 287 -37.49 -24.81 18.29
N THR A 288 -37.90 -24.73 19.57
CA THR A 288 -39.24 -24.27 19.94
C THR A 288 -39.44 -22.78 19.67
N GLN A 289 -38.44 -21.94 19.92
CA GLN A 289 -38.49 -20.50 19.63
C GLN A 289 -38.60 -20.24 18.12
N ALA A 290 -37.85 -20.99 17.30
CA ALA A 290 -37.92 -20.87 15.85
C ALA A 290 -39.27 -21.33 15.28
N ALA A 291 -39.84 -22.41 15.84
CA ALA A 291 -41.13 -22.94 15.40
C ALA A 291 -42.32 -22.04 15.81
N LEU A 292 -42.35 -21.60 17.07
CA LEU A 292 -43.50 -20.91 17.69
C LEU A 292 -43.37 -19.39 17.72
N GLY A 293 -42.24 -18.83 17.27
CA GLY A 293 -41.91 -17.43 17.53
C GLY A 293 -41.54 -17.19 18.99
N ALA A 294 -40.76 -16.14 19.22
CA ALA A 294 -40.33 -15.74 20.56
C ALA A 294 -39.74 -14.34 20.55
N ASP A 295 -39.81 -13.64 21.69
CA ASP A 295 -39.04 -12.41 21.89
C ASP A 295 -37.61 -12.78 22.30
N VAL A 296 -36.64 -12.49 21.44
CA VAL A 296 -35.21 -12.74 21.67
C VAL A 296 -34.47 -11.45 21.96
N THR A 297 -33.47 -11.51 22.84
CA THR A 297 -32.63 -10.36 23.16
C THR A 297 -31.35 -10.38 22.32
N VAL A 298 -31.23 -9.43 21.42
CA VAL A 298 -30.07 -9.30 20.52
C VAL A 298 -29.04 -8.34 21.10
N PRO A 299 -27.76 -8.74 21.22
CA PRO A 299 -26.68 -7.83 21.57
C PRO A 299 -26.38 -6.90 20.39
N THR A 300 -26.25 -5.61 20.66
CA THR A 300 -25.82 -4.59 19.70
C THR A 300 -24.65 -3.81 20.28
N LEU A 301 -23.96 -3.02 19.46
CA LEU A 301 -22.86 -2.16 19.91
C LEU A 301 -23.28 -1.13 20.98
N ASP A 302 -24.56 -0.75 21.02
CA ASP A 302 -25.09 0.26 21.94
C ASP A 302 -25.80 -0.34 23.17
N GLY A 303 -25.88 -1.66 23.27
CA GLY A 303 -26.63 -2.36 24.32
C GLY A 303 -27.52 -3.46 23.76
N LYS A 304 -28.56 -3.85 24.51
CA LYS A 304 -29.45 -4.96 24.16
C LYS A 304 -30.73 -4.44 23.51
N VAL A 305 -31.20 -5.12 22.48
CA VAL A 305 -32.47 -4.82 21.78
C VAL A 305 -33.32 -6.08 21.74
N THR A 306 -34.60 -5.97 22.10
CA THR A 306 -35.56 -7.08 21.96
C THR A 306 -36.06 -7.15 20.53
N TYR A 307 -36.10 -8.34 19.95
CA TYR A 307 -36.60 -8.60 18.61
C TYR A 307 -37.62 -9.74 18.65
N ALA A 308 -38.79 -9.51 18.06
CA ALA A 308 -39.84 -10.52 17.94
C ALA A 308 -39.53 -11.45 16.75
N LEU A 309 -39.10 -12.67 17.07
CA LEU A 309 -38.83 -13.72 16.09
C LEU A 309 -40.15 -14.22 15.50
N ARG A 310 -40.20 -14.36 14.18
CA ARG A 310 -41.40 -14.84 13.47
C ARG A 310 -41.56 -16.35 13.64
N GLU A 311 -42.81 -16.79 13.67
CA GLU A 311 -43.15 -18.22 13.61
C GLU A 311 -42.59 -18.85 12.33
N GLY A 312 -42.08 -20.07 12.45
CA GLY A 312 -41.51 -20.81 11.32
C GLY A 312 -40.18 -20.27 10.79
N THR A 313 -39.43 -19.48 11.58
CA THR A 313 -38.09 -19.00 11.20
C THR A 313 -37.16 -20.18 10.89
N GLN A 314 -36.45 -20.12 9.78
CA GLN A 314 -35.57 -21.18 9.31
C GLN A 314 -34.11 -20.94 9.73
N PRO A 315 -33.30 -22.00 9.86
CA PRO A 315 -31.85 -21.84 10.03
C PRO A 315 -31.27 -21.07 8.84
N GLY A 316 -30.41 -20.08 9.14
CA GLY A 316 -29.80 -19.20 8.15
C GLY A 316 -30.64 -18.01 7.74
N ASP A 317 -31.89 -17.87 8.23
CA ASP A 317 -32.65 -16.64 8.04
C ASP A 317 -31.90 -15.47 8.68
N VAL A 318 -31.84 -14.36 7.95
CA VAL A 318 -31.15 -13.14 8.39
C VAL A 318 -32.19 -12.04 8.56
N PHE A 319 -32.20 -11.42 9.73
CA PHE A 319 -32.98 -10.20 9.95
C PHE A 319 -32.06 -9.02 10.22
N LYS A 320 -32.56 -7.83 9.88
CA LYS A 320 -31.78 -6.59 9.86
C LYS A 320 -32.27 -5.61 10.92
N LEU A 321 -31.35 -5.15 11.76
CA LEU A 321 -31.56 -4.05 12.70
C LEU A 321 -30.97 -2.77 12.10
N LYS A 322 -31.87 -1.88 11.66
CA LYS A 322 -31.48 -0.64 10.96
C LYS A 322 -30.70 0.30 11.87
N GLY A 323 -29.59 0.85 11.38
CA GLY A 323 -28.76 1.85 12.08
C GLY A 323 -28.01 1.32 13.30
N LYS A 324 -27.87 0.00 13.42
CA LYS A 324 -27.17 -0.68 14.53
C LYS A 324 -25.77 -1.20 14.17
N GLY A 325 -25.27 -0.87 12.98
CA GLY A 325 -23.91 -1.15 12.54
C GLY A 325 -22.88 -0.11 13.00
N ILE A 326 -21.80 0.01 12.25
CA ILE A 326 -20.66 0.90 12.55
C ILE A 326 -20.88 2.28 11.91
N ALA A 327 -20.35 3.33 12.53
CA ALA A 327 -20.41 4.68 11.99
C ALA A 327 -19.55 4.81 10.73
N HIS A 328 -20.04 5.56 9.73
CA HIS A 328 -19.26 5.84 8.53
C HIS A 328 -18.10 6.78 8.87
N LEU A 329 -16.88 6.39 8.46
CA LEU A 329 -15.69 7.22 8.68
C LEU A 329 -15.81 8.53 7.89
N GLY A 330 -15.78 9.67 8.60
CA GLY A 330 -15.88 11.00 7.98
C GLY A 330 -17.25 11.37 7.39
N GLY A 331 -18.26 10.53 7.59
CA GLY A 331 -19.62 10.72 7.07
C GLY A 331 -20.68 10.86 8.17
N ARG A 332 -21.95 10.95 7.75
CA ARG A 332 -23.10 10.92 8.65
C ARG A 332 -23.85 9.61 8.46
N GLY A 333 -24.27 8.99 9.56
CA GLY A 333 -25.01 7.74 9.55
C GLY A 333 -24.20 6.55 10.08
N ARG A 334 -24.86 5.40 10.11
CA ARG A 334 -24.28 4.11 10.52
C ARG A 334 -24.78 3.04 9.57
N GLY A 335 -23.99 1.99 9.41
CA GLY A 335 -24.46 0.75 8.80
C GLY A 335 -25.53 0.05 9.63
N ASP A 336 -25.91 -1.13 9.19
CA ASP A 336 -26.93 -1.97 9.81
C ASP A 336 -26.30 -3.16 10.55
N GLN A 337 -27.04 -3.76 11.48
CA GLN A 337 -26.67 -5.03 12.07
C GLN A 337 -27.50 -6.16 11.47
N PHE A 338 -26.83 -7.18 10.95
CA PHE A 338 -27.42 -8.40 10.42
C PHE A 338 -27.26 -9.52 11.45
N VAL A 339 -28.39 -10.12 11.79
CA VAL A 339 -28.44 -11.23 12.74
C VAL A 339 -28.82 -12.48 11.98
N GLN A 340 -27.88 -13.43 11.89
CA GLN A 340 -28.12 -14.73 11.30
C GLN A 340 -28.63 -15.69 12.36
N VAL A 341 -29.77 -16.31 12.10
CA VAL A 341 -30.39 -17.25 13.03
C VAL A 341 -29.78 -18.63 12.85
N THR A 342 -29.27 -19.19 13.94
CA THR A 342 -28.79 -20.58 14.00
C THR A 342 -29.70 -21.36 14.93
N ILE A 343 -30.30 -22.46 14.46
CA ILE A 343 -31.17 -23.29 15.29
C ILE A 343 -30.31 -24.31 16.04
N GLU A 344 -30.35 -24.27 17.36
CA GLU A 344 -29.73 -25.27 18.21
C GLU A 344 -30.68 -26.45 18.45
N VAL A 345 -30.31 -27.62 17.94
CA VAL A 345 -31.03 -28.87 18.19
C VAL A 345 -30.56 -29.46 19.53
N PRO A 346 -31.47 -29.66 20.50
CA PRO A 346 -31.09 -30.10 21.84
C PRO A 346 -30.47 -31.50 21.83
N LYS A 347 -29.38 -31.67 22.58
CA LYS A 347 -28.70 -32.95 22.82
C LYS A 347 -29.08 -33.51 24.20
N ASN A 348 -28.83 -34.79 24.42
CA ASN A 348 -29.03 -35.47 25.72
C ASN A 348 -30.46 -35.38 26.28
N LEU A 349 -31.45 -35.66 25.41
CA LEU A 349 -32.85 -35.64 25.77
C LEU A 349 -33.23 -36.77 26.74
N SER A 350 -34.03 -36.41 27.76
CA SER A 350 -34.71 -37.38 28.64
C SER A 350 -35.77 -38.18 27.89
N GLN A 351 -36.20 -39.31 28.45
CA GLN A 351 -37.21 -40.16 27.82
C GLN A 351 -38.51 -39.41 27.53
N LYS A 352 -39.00 -38.63 28.51
CA LYS A 352 -40.19 -37.78 28.37
C LYS A 352 -40.07 -36.78 27.21
N GLN A 353 -38.91 -36.14 27.04
CA GLN A 353 -38.68 -35.19 25.94
C GLN A 353 -38.66 -35.89 24.58
N LYS A 354 -38.08 -37.09 24.50
CA LYS A 354 -38.09 -37.90 23.27
C LYS A 354 -39.51 -38.30 22.88
N ASP A 355 -40.33 -38.69 23.84
CA ASP A 355 -41.69 -39.14 23.58
C ASP A 355 -42.56 -37.99 23.04
N ILE A 356 -42.44 -36.78 23.60
CA ILE A 356 -43.11 -35.58 23.09
C ILE A 356 -42.69 -35.26 21.65
N LEU A 357 -41.40 -35.36 21.32
CA LEU A 357 -40.91 -35.09 19.97
C LEU A 357 -41.40 -36.13 18.96
N LYS A 358 -41.54 -37.40 19.36
CA LYS A 358 -42.13 -38.45 18.51
C LYS A 358 -43.62 -38.21 18.25
N GLU A 359 -44.36 -37.79 19.27
CA GLU A 359 -45.77 -37.43 19.13
C GLU A 359 -45.94 -36.24 18.18
N PHE A 360 -45.11 -35.21 18.34
CA PHE A 360 -45.08 -34.08 17.40
C PHE A 360 -44.76 -34.52 15.97
N ASP A 361 -43.70 -35.32 15.76
CA ASP A 361 -43.32 -35.80 14.42
C ASP A 361 -44.42 -36.65 13.77
N SER A 362 -45.15 -37.45 14.56
CA SER A 362 -46.29 -38.25 14.08
C SER A 362 -47.47 -37.39 13.64
N SER A 363 -47.64 -36.21 14.23
CA SER A 363 -48.69 -35.24 13.85
C SER A 363 -48.30 -34.36 12.65
N ALA A 364 -47.00 -34.28 12.34
CA ALA A 364 -46.49 -33.41 11.29
C ALA A 364 -46.74 -34.01 9.89
N THR A 365 -47.07 -33.15 8.92
CA THR A 365 -47.33 -33.56 7.53
C THR A 365 -46.29 -33.00 6.57
N ASP A 366 -46.30 -33.44 5.31
CA ASP A 366 -45.42 -32.90 4.26
C ASP A 366 -45.59 -31.39 4.04
N ARG A 367 -46.72 -30.80 4.48
CA ARG A 367 -46.92 -29.34 4.46
C ARG A 367 -45.97 -28.61 5.40
N ASN A 368 -45.55 -29.26 6.49
CA ASN A 368 -44.63 -28.71 7.49
C ASN A 368 -43.16 -28.86 7.07
N TYR A 369 -42.84 -29.82 6.18
CA TYR A 369 -41.46 -30.14 5.75
C TYR A 369 -41.27 -30.04 4.23
N GLN A 370 -41.60 -28.90 3.64
CA GLN A 370 -41.57 -28.69 2.18
C GLN A 370 -40.21 -29.00 1.53
N LYS A 371 -39.09 -28.62 2.17
CA LYS A 371 -37.73 -28.92 1.66
C LYS A 371 -37.47 -30.43 1.60
N ARG A 372 -37.96 -31.21 2.58
CA ARG A 372 -37.83 -32.67 2.60
C ARG A 372 -38.62 -33.32 1.48
N LYS A 373 -39.84 -32.84 1.21
CA LYS A 373 -40.65 -33.29 0.08
C LYS A 373 -39.94 -33.02 -1.25
N GLY A 374 -39.52 -31.77 -1.48
CA GLY A 374 -38.81 -31.40 -2.72
C GLY A 374 -37.51 -32.16 -2.95
N PHE A 375 -36.77 -32.50 -1.87
CA PHE A 375 -35.60 -33.37 -1.98
C PHE A 375 -35.97 -34.81 -2.38
N ARG A 376 -37.01 -35.39 -1.76
CA ARG A 376 -37.48 -36.76 -2.10
C ARG A 376 -37.99 -36.85 -3.54
N ASP A 377 -38.66 -35.81 -4.03
CA ASP A 377 -39.16 -35.77 -5.42
C ASP A 377 -37.99 -35.73 -6.41
N LYS A 378 -37.02 -34.82 -6.21
CA LYS A 378 -35.78 -34.78 -7.03
C LYS A 378 -35.02 -36.10 -7.02
N LEU A 379 -34.98 -36.78 -5.89
CA LEU A 379 -34.27 -38.04 -5.76
C LEU A 379 -34.97 -39.16 -6.55
N LYS A 380 -36.30 -39.18 -6.59
CA LYS A 380 -37.05 -40.12 -7.45
C LYS A 380 -36.79 -39.86 -8.93
N ASP A 381 -36.76 -38.59 -9.34
CA ASP A 381 -36.48 -38.20 -10.73
C ASP A 381 -35.05 -38.57 -11.19
N MET A 382 -34.10 -38.74 -10.27
CA MET A 382 -32.72 -39.15 -10.59
C MET A 382 -32.51 -40.66 -10.75
N PHE A 383 -33.43 -41.48 -10.23
CA PHE A 383 -33.34 -42.95 -10.27
C PHE A 383 -34.43 -43.61 -11.14
N GLN A 384 -35.20 -42.80 -11.88
CA GLN A 384 -35.97 -43.19 -13.06
C GLN A 384 -35.20 -42.80 -14.31
#